data_AF-A0A437JBE7-F1
#
_entry.id   AF-A0A437JBE7-F1
#
_cell.length_a   1.000
_cell.length_b   1.000
_cell.length_c   1.000
_cell.angle_alpha   90.00
_cell.angle_beta   90.00
_cell.angle_gamma   90.00
#
_symmetry.space_group_name_H-M   'P 1'
#
loop_
_entity.id
_entity.type
_entity.pdbx_description
1 polymer ?
#
loop_
_entity_poly.entity_id
_entity_poly.type
_entity_poly.pdbx_seq_one_letter_code
_entity_poly.pdbx_strand_id
1 'polypeptide(L)' 'MKPTILPRLLRVFGMAFLLMGLLWVGQGTGYVKWPAESFMIDMRPWAWRGAGLAGLGAAMLALSARLGR' A
#
# COMPACT_ATOMS: atom_id res chain seq x y z
N MET A 1 -18.55 12.30 -22.29
CA MET A 1 -18.46 11.48 -21.06
C MET A 1 -17.00 11.48 -20.60
N LYS A 2 -16.64 12.13 -19.48
CA LYS A 2 -15.27 12.00 -18.94
C LYS A 2 -15.11 10.55 -18.46
N PRO A 3 -14.09 9.80 -18.88
CA PRO A 3 -13.93 8.41 -18.46
C PRO A 3 -13.66 8.36 -16.95
N THR A 4 -14.71 8.11 -16.16
CA THR A 4 -14.66 8.07 -14.69
C THR A 4 -14.04 6.79 -14.13
N ILE A 5 -13.65 5.85 -15.00
CA ILE A 5 -13.14 4.53 -14.63
C ILE A 5 -11.73 4.64 -14.05
N LEU A 6 -10.83 5.39 -14.70
CA LEU A 6 -9.43 5.52 -14.26
C LEU A 6 -9.28 6.04 -12.82
N PRO A 7 -9.88 7.18 -12.40
CA PRO A 7 -9.73 7.67 -11.03
C PRO A 7 -10.32 6.70 -9.99
N ARG A 8 -11.35 5.91 -10.36
CA ARG A 8 -11.90 4.86 -9.49
C ARG A 8 -10.93 3.71 -9.33
N LEU A 9 -10.34 3.22 -10.42
CA LEU A 9 -9.32 2.16 -10.39
C LEU A 9 -8.10 2.59 -9.56
N LEU A 10 -7.59 3.80 -9.81
CA LEU A 10 -6.48 4.37 -9.02
C LEU A 10 -6.80 4.42 -7.52
N ARG A 11 -8.05 4.69 -7.16
CA ARG A 11 -8.48 4.72 -5.76
C ARG A 11 -8.47 3.32 -5.13
N VAL A 12 -9.05 2.35 -5.82
CA VAL A 12 -9.15 0.96 -5.32
C VAL A 12 -7.75 0.34 -5.17
N PHE A 13 -6.94 0.37 -6.24
CA PHE A 13 -5.59 -0.19 -6.20
C PHE A 13 -4.67 0.61 -5.27
N GLY A 14 -4.79 1.94 -5.24
CA GLY A 14 -4.02 2.77 -4.33
C GLY A 14 -4.29 2.43 -2.86
N MET A 15 -5.55 2.21 -2.48
CA MET A 15 -5.93 1.80 -1.13
C MET A 15 -5.36 0.41 -0.79
N ALA A 16 -5.50 -0.54 -1.71
CA ALA A 16 -4.99 -1.91 -1.52
C ALA A 16 -3.46 -1.93 -1.33
N PHE A 17 -2.72 -1.18 -2.17
CA PHE A 17 -1.27 -1.11 -2.09
C PHE A 17 -0.81 -0.37 -0.84
N LEU A 18 -1.51 0.70 -0.44
CA LEU A 18 -1.20 1.41 0.80
C LEU A 18 -1.35 0.49 2.01
N LEU A 19 -2.48 -0.19 2.13
CA LEU A 19 -2.76 -1.07 3.27
C LEU A 19 -1.81 -2.28 3.32
N MET A 20 -1.54 -2.92 2.17
CA MET A 20 -0.57 -4.03 2.12
C MET A 20 0.86 -3.56 2.39
N GLY A 21 1.26 -2.42 1.86
CA GLY A 21 2.57 -1.85 2.13
C GLY A 21 2.76 -1.56 3.62
N LEU A 22 1.77 -0.98 4.28
CA LEU A 22 1.80 -0.73 5.73
C LEU A 22 1.83 -2.03 6.55
N LEU A 23 1.10 -3.06 6.13
CA LEU A 23 1.17 -4.39 6.76
C LEU A 23 2.59 -4.96 6.70
N TRP A 24 3.23 -4.89 5.52
CA TRP A 24 4.60 -5.38 5.34
C TRP A 24 5.62 -4.56 6.13
N VAL A 25 5.42 -3.24 6.24
CA VAL A 25 6.19 -2.38 7.16
C VAL A 25 6.04 -2.86 8.59
N GLY A 26 4.80 -3.06 9.06
CA GLY A 26 4.52 -3.55 10.40
C GLY A 26 5.16 -4.90 10.69
N GLN A 27 5.10 -5.84 9.75
CA GLN A 27 5.75 -7.14 9.89
C GLN A 27 7.27 -7.04 9.88
N GLY A 28 7.86 -6.36 8.89
CA GLY A 28 9.31 -6.24 8.76
C GLY A 28 10.00 -5.43 9.86
N THR A 29 9.23 -4.62 10.61
CA THR A 29 9.69 -3.88 11.80
C THR A 29 9.37 -4.58 13.12
N GLY A 30 8.59 -5.65 13.10
CA GLY A 30 8.21 -6.40 14.30
C GLY A 30 7.00 -5.88 15.05
N TYR A 31 6.36 -4.79 14.59
CA TYR A 31 5.15 -4.24 15.22
C TYR A 31 3.91 -5.10 14.97
N VAL A 32 3.83 -5.79 13.83
CA VAL A 32 2.72 -6.68 13.47
C VAL A 32 3.23 -8.11 13.34
N LYS A 33 2.83 -8.99 14.27
CA LYS A 33 3.30 -10.39 14.34
C LYS A 33 2.20 -11.39 13.96
N TRP A 34 1.50 -11.11 12.87
CA TRP A 34 0.42 -11.96 12.37
C TRP A 34 0.51 -12.09 10.84
N PRO A 35 0.27 -13.27 10.26
CA PRO A 35 0.25 -14.58 10.94
C PRO A 35 1.62 -14.89 11.58
N ALA A 36 1.68 -15.66 12.67
CA ALA A 36 2.92 -15.87 13.43
C ALA A 36 4.00 -16.62 12.63
N GLU A 37 3.54 -17.43 11.68
CA GLU A 37 4.24 -18.22 10.69
C GLU A 37 4.68 -17.39 9.46
N SER A 38 4.38 -16.08 9.46
CA SER A 38 4.82 -15.18 8.39
C SER A 38 6.33 -15.04 8.38
N PHE A 39 6.94 -15.45 7.26
CA PHE A 39 8.36 -15.28 6.94
C PHE A 39 8.82 -13.82 6.84
N MET A 40 7.90 -12.86 6.99
CA MET A 40 8.14 -11.43 6.88
C MET A 40 8.41 -10.76 8.23
N ILE A 41 8.04 -11.41 9.33
CA ILE A 41 8.13 -10.83 10.68
C ILE A 41 9.59 -10.62 11.07
N ASP A 42 9.88 -9.45 11.66
CA ASP A 42 11.21 -9.08 12.18
C ASP A 42 12.33 -9.09 11.09
N MET A 43 11.93 -9.01 9.81
CA MET A 43 12.82 -9.01 8.66
C MET A 43 12.84 -7.64 7.97
N ARG A 44 13.89 -6.84 8.22
CA ARG A 44 14.07 -5.48 7.67
C ARG A 44 13.87 -5.33 6.16
N PRO A 45 14.23 -6.29 5.28
CA PRO A 45 13.95 -6.17 3.85
C PRO A 45 12.45 -5.99 3.53
N TRP A 46 11.56 -6.59 4.32
CA TRP A 46 10.12 -6.44 4.16
C TRP A 46 9.63 -5.05 4.57
N ALA A 47 10.29 -4.40 5.53
CA ALA A 47 9.99 -3.03 5.88
C ALA A 47 10.24 -2.08 4.70
N TRP A 48 11.39 -2.22 4.02
CA TRP A 48 11.71 -1.38 2.85
C TRP A 48 10.80 -1.64 1.65
N ARG A 49 10.51 -2.92 1.37
CA ARG A 49 9.56 -3.30 0.29
C ARG A 49 8.15 -2.78 0.59
N GLY A 50 7.71 -2.91 1.83
CA GLY A 50 6.43 -2.38 2.30
C GLY A 50 6.35 -0.87 2.19
N ALA A 51 7.40 -0.14 2.57
CA ALA A 51 7.47 1.31 2.44
C ALA A 51 7.37 1.76 0.97
N GLY A 52 8.06 1.07 0.05
CA GLY A 52 7.94 1.32 -1.38
C GLY A 52 6.51 1.09 -1.91
N LEU A 53 5.89 -0.04 -1.54
CA LEU A 53 4.52 -0.36 -1.94
C LEU A 53 3.50 0.64 -1.37
N ALA A 54 3.66 1.01 -0.09
CA ALA A 54 2.82 2.01 0.57
C ALA A 54 2.95 3.38 -0.10
N GLY A 55 4.18 3.79 -0.44
CA GLY A 55 4.45 5.03 -1.17
C GLY A 55 3.79 5.06 -2.54
N LEU A 56 3.86 3.96 -3.30
CA LEU A 56 3.16 3.83 -4.58
C LEU A 56 1.64 3.94 -4.40
N GLY A 57 1.07 3.25 -3.41
CA GLY A 57 -0.35 3.33 -3.09
C GLY A 57 -0.79 4.76 -2.76
N ALA A 58 -0.03 5.45 -1.91
CA ALA A 58 -0.29 6.85 -1.56
C ALA A 58 -0.22 7.78 -2.79
N ALA A 59 0.75 7.57 -3.68
CA ALA A 59 0.84 8.34 -4.93
C ALA A 59 -0.37 8.11 -5.85
N MET A 60 -0.85 6.87 -5.97
CA MET A 60 -2.06 6.55 -6.74
C MET A 60 -3.31 7.21 -6.15
N LEU A 61 -3.45 7.21 -4.81
CA LEU A 61 -4.55 7.89 -4.12
C LEU A 61 -4.50 9.41 -4.33
N ALA A 62 -3.31 10.02 -4.23
CA ALA A 62 -3.12 11.44 -4.50
C ALA A 62 -3.48 11.80 -5.95
N LEU A 63 -3.08 10.96 -6.92
CA LEU A 63 -3.43 11.16 -8.32
C LEU A 63 -4.94 10.99 -8.56
N SER A 64 -5.58 9.98 -7.96
CA SER A 64 -7.04 9.79 -8.01
C SER A 64 -7.79 11.01 -7.48
N ALA A 65 -7.33 11.60 -6.37
CA ALA A 65 -7.95 12.78 -5.77
C ALA A 65 -7.80 14.04 -6.66
N ARG A 66 -6.69 14.14 -7.41
CA ARG A 66 -6.48 15.23 -8.38
C ARG A 66 -7.34 15.08 -9.63
N LEU A 67 -7.49 13.85 -10.14
CA LEU A 67 -8.27 13.55 -11.36
C LEU A 67 -9.78 13.49 -11.12
N GLY A 68 -10.22 13.32 -9.87
CA GLY A 68 -11.63 13.29 -9.48
C GLY A 68 -12.24 14.65 -9.11
N ARG A 69 -11.43 15.72 -9.09
CA ARG A 69 -11.87 17.11 -9.04
C ARG A 69 -12.26 17.58 -10.44
#